data_AF-A0A7L5BT00-F1
#
_entry.id   AF-A0A7L5BT00-F1
#
_cell.length_a   1.000
_cell.length_b   1.000
_cell.length_c   1.000
_cell.angle_alpha   90.00
_cell.angle_beta   90.00
_cell.angle_gamma   90.00
#
_symmetry.space_group_name_H-M   'P 1'
#
loop_
_entity.id
_entity.type
_entity.pdbx_description
1 polymer ?
#
loop_
_entity_poly.entity_id
_entity_poly.type
_entity_poly.pdbx_seq_one_letter_code
_entity_poly.pdbx_strand_id
1 'polypeptide(L)'
;MTTTIRRPKLLSRAARAGAAIYRRERDLTRLLPKLFGQRAVLPAIIAAEAACESERRTGVATYSVARHVSLLAALVAESRAAGT
;
A
#
# COMPACT_ATOMS: atom_id res chain seq x y z
N MET A 1 -9.75 5.79 12.89
CA MET A 1 -10.64 6.08 11.75
C MET A 1 -10.33 5.13 10.59
N THR A 2 -11.31 4.44 10.03
CA THR A 2 -11.12 3.49 8.91
C THR A 2 -10.94 4.25 7.60
N THR A 3 -9.74 4.25 7.04
CA THR A 3 -9.45 4.77 5.69
C THR A 3 -10.29 4.04 4.64
N THR A 4 -11.20 4.75 3.97
CA THR A 4 -12.08 4.16 2.95
C THR A 4 -11.32 3.94 1.66
N ILE A 5 -10.84 2.71 1.44
CA ILE A 5 -10.24 2.28 0.18
C ILE A 5 -11.37 2.06 -0.85
N ARG A 6 -11.49 2.93 -1.85
CA ARG A 6 -12.43 2.79 -2.98
C ARG A 6 -11.84 1.95 -4.12
N ARG A 7 -11.44 0.71 -3.83
CA ARG A 7 -10.88 -0.24 -4.80
C ARG A 7 -11.82 -1.45 -4.97
N PRO A 8 -11.71 -2.23 -6.07
CA PRO A 8 -12.43 -3.49 -6.24
C PRO A 8 -12.44 -4.33 -4.96
N LYS A 9 -13.58 -4.95 -4.64
CA LYS A 9 -13.81 -5.61 -3.34
C LYS A 9 -12.72 -6.61 -2.97
N LEU A 10 -12.16 -7.32 -3.95
CA LEU A 10 -11.06 -8.27 -3.76
C LEU A 10 -9.78 -7.60 -3.25
N LEU A 11 -9.33 -6.51 -3.90
CA LEU A 11 -8.13 -5.77 -3.50
C LEU A 11 -8.29 -5.18 -2.10
N SER A 12 -9.46 -4.59 -1.84
CA SER A 12 -9.77 -4.02 -0.53
C SER A 12 -9.77 -5.07 0.59
N ARG A 13 -10.27 -6.28 0.33
CA ARG A 13 -10.23 -7.39 1.29
C ARG A 13 -8.80 -7.88 1.52
N ALA A 14 -8.05 -8.12 0.44
CA ALA A 14 -6.66 -8.56 0.52
C ALA A 14 -5.77 -7.55 1.26
N ALA A 15 -5.94 -6.26 0.99
CA ALA A 15 -5.22 -5.19 1.67
C ALA A 15 -5.47 -5.17 3.18
N ARG A 16 -6.72 -5.36 3.62
CA ARG A 16 -7.04 -5.41 5.07
C ARG A 16 -6.40 -6.61 5.76
N ALA A 17 -6.41 -7.79 5.12
CA ALA A 17 -5.74 -8.97 5.64
C ALA A 17 -4.21 -8.75 5.69
N GLY A 18 -3.62 -8.23 4.62
CA GLY A 18 -2.20 -7.89 4.56
C GLY A 18 -1.78 -6.84 5.59
N ALA A 19 -2.63 -5.87 5.89
CA ALA A 19 -2.36 -4.86 6.89
C ALA A 19 -2.23 -5.43 8.32
N ALA A 20 -2.87 -6.57 8.61
CA ALA A 20 -2.76 -7.23 9.92
C ALA A 20 -1.39 -7.89 10.15
N ILE A 21 -0.67 -8.23 9.07
CA ILE A 21 0.65 -8.88 9.10
C ILE A 21 1.77 -7.96 8.60
N TYR A 22 1.45 -6.69 8.38
CA TYR A 22 2.37 -5.69 7.88
C TYR A 22 3.45 -5.38 8.93
N ARG A 23 4.72 -5.42 8.51
CA ARG A 23 5.88 -5.03 9.32
C ARG A 23 6.61 -3.91 8.62
N ARG A 24 6.55 -2.70 9.18
CA ARG A 24 7.11 -1.47 8.58
C ARG A 24 8.54 -1.65 8.09
N GLU A 25 9.44 -2.11 8.94
CA GLU A 25 10.86 -2.28 8.59
C GLU A 25 11.09 -3.24 7.41
N ARG A 26 10.41 -4.40 7.40
CA ARG A 26 10.55 -5.41 6.35
C ARG A 26 9.87 -4.98 5.05
N ASP A 27 8.60 -4.60 5.16
CA ASP A 27 7.72 -4.43 4.01
C ASP A 27 7.93 -3.07 3.34
N LEU A 28 8.16 -2.00 4.11
CA LEU A 28 8.44 -0.69 3.53
C LEU A 28 9.78 -0.69 2.78
N THR A 29 10.82 -1.33 3.34
CA THR A 29 12.12 -1.44 2.67
C THR A 29 12.01 -2.18 1.34
N ARG A 30 11.17 -3.22 1.27
CA ARG A 30 10.93 -3.94 0.01
C ARG A 30 10.12 -3.13 -1.00
N LEU A 31 9.12 -2.38 -0.55
CA LEU A 31 8.21 -1.64 -1.43
C LEU A 31 8.81 -0.32 -1.92
N LEU A 32 9.44 0.41 -1.00
CA LEU A 32 9.96 1.77 -1.15
C LEU A 32 11.28 1.91 -0.35
N PRO A 33 12.40 1.34 -0.86
CA PRO A 33 13.68 1.31 -0.14
C PRO A 33 14.17 2.68 0.33
N LYS A 34 13.89 3.74 -0.44
CA LYS A 34 14.28 5.13 -0.15
C LYS A 34 13.63 5.71 1.11
N LEU A 35 12.60 5.06 1.65
CA LEU A 35 11.84 5.52 2.81
C LEU A 35 12.24 4.82 4.11
N PHE A 36 13.27 3.97 4.08
CA PHE A 36 13.77 3.32 5.29
C PHE A 36 14.10 4.35 6.38
N GLY A 37 13.63 4.11 7.60
CA GLY A 37 13.82 4.99 8.75
C GLY A 37 13.03 6.31 8.74
N GLN A 38 12.30 6.63 7.66
CA GLN A 38 11.51 7.86 7.60
C GLN A 38 10.18 7.71 8.35
N ARG A 39 9.75 8.78 9.05
CA ARG A 39 8.46 8.83 9.75
C ARG A 39 7.29 9.15 8.80
N ALA A 40 7.48 10.08 7.87
CA ALA A 40 6.45 10.58 6.96
C ALA A 40 6.43 9.81 5.63
N VAL A 41 5.88 8.60 5.64
CA VAL A 41 5.93 7.67 4.49
C VAL A 41 4.64 7.62 3.68
N LEU A 42 3.53 8.04 4.28
CA LEU A 42 2.18 7.99 3.68
C LEU A 42 2.10 8.64 2.29
N PRO A 43 2.61 9.87 2.06
CA PRO A 43 2.51 10.50 0.74
C PRO A 43 3.16 9.67 -0.37
N ALA A 44 4.31 9.06 -0.08
CA ALA A 44 5.04 8.25 -1.05
C ALA A 44 4.36 6.90 -1.29
N ILE A 45 3.75 6.29 -0.27
CA ILE A 45 2.94 5.07 -0.47
C ILE A 45 1.70 5.39 -1.31
N ILE A 46 1.03 6.53 -1.09
CA ILE A 46 -0.12 6.97 -1.89
C ILE A 46 0.28 7.14 -3.36
N ALA A 47 1.40 7.82 -3.61
CA ALA A 47 1.90 8.02 -4.98
C ALA A 47 2.23 6.68 -5.67
N ALA A 48 2.89 5.76 -4.98
CA ALA A 48 3.20 4.44 -5.52
C ALA A 48 1.95 3.59 -5.77
N GLU A 49 0.94 3.66 -4.90
CA GLU A 49 -0.33 2.96 -5.11
C GLU A 49 -1.10 3.51 -6.31
N ALA A 50 -1.11 4.83 -6.50
CA ALA A 50 -1.74 5.48 -7.66
C ALA A 50 -1.09 5.08 -8.99
N ALA A 51 0.25 4.90 -9.00
CA ALA A 51 0.96 4.37 -10.15
C ALA A 51 0.51 2.93 -10.47
N CYS A 52 0.45 2.04 -9.47
CA CYS A 52 -0.04 0.67 -9.67
C CYS A 52 -1.52 0.61 -10.10
N GLU A 53 -2.38 1.49 -9.58
CA GLU A 53 -3.77 1.57 -10.03
C GLU A 53 -3.85 2.03 -11.49
N SER A 54 -2.96 2.91 -11.92
CA SER A 54 -2.88 3.33 -13.33
C SER A 54 -2.47 2.15 -14.22
N GLU A 55 -1.43 1.42 -13.84
CA GLU A 55 -1.00 0.19 -14.54
C GLU A 55 -2.11 -0.87 -14.63
N ARG A 56 -2.86 -1.06 -13.53
CA ARG A 56 -4.00 -1.98 -13.49
C ARG A 56 -5.10 -1.58 -14.48
N ARG A 57 -5.38 -0.28 -14.60
CA ARG A 57 -6.44 0.25 -15.47
C ARG A 57 -6.06 0.21 -16.94
N THR A 58 -4.78 0.41 -17.26
CA THR A 58 -4.27 0.37 -18.64
C THR A 58 -3.86 -1.04 -19.08
N GLY A 59 -3.80 -2.01 -18.17
CA GLY A 59 -3.48 -3.40 -18.49
C GLY A 59 -2.02 -3.61 -18.86
N VAL A 60 -1.10 -2.85 -18.26
CA VAL A 60 0.34 -2.97 -18.55
C VAL A 60 0.83 -4.37 -18.18
N ALA A 61 1.65 -4.99 -19.04
CA ALA A 61 2.20 -6.32 -18.80
C ALA A 61 3.06 -6.42 -17.52
N THR A 62 3.61 -5.30 -17.04
CA THR A 62 4.41 -5.22 -15.81
C THR A 62 3.56 -5.07 -14.55
N TYR A 63 2.24 -4.93 -14.67
CA TYR A 63 1.35 -4.77 -13.52
C TYR A 63 1.47 -5.97 -12.57
N SER A 64 1.76 -5.69 -11.30
CA SER A 64 1.82 -6.70 -10.25
C SER A 64 0.72 -6.48 -9.21
N VAL A 65 -0.28 -7.37 -9.24
CA VAL A 65 -1.35 -7.38 -8.23
C VAL A 65 -0.80 -7.58 -6.81
N ALA A 66 0.25 -8.39 -6.65
CA ALA A 66 0.89 -8.63 -5.37
C ALA A 66 1.55 -7.37 -4.80
N ARG A 67 2.23 -6.60 -5.65
CA ARG A 67 2.78 -5.28 -5.29
C ARG A 67 1.67 -4.31 -4.90
N HIS A 68 0.59 -4.27 -5.69
CA HIS A 68 -0.55 -3.37 -5.43
C HIS A 68 -1.23 -3.66 -4.09
N VAL A 69 -1.52 -4.94 -3.81
CA VAL A 69 -2.07 -5.36 -2.51
C VAL A 69 -1.12 -5.00 -1.36
N SER A 70 0.19 -5.16 -1.55
CA SER A 70 1.18 -4.80 -0.53
C SER A 70 1.21 -3.30 -0.25
N LEU A 71 1.09 -2.44 -1.28
CA LEU A 71 0.98 -0.99 -1.13
C LEU A 71 -0.30 -0.59 -0.42
N LEU A 72 -1.44 -1.18 -0.78
CA LEU A 72 -2.72 -0.93 -0.11
C LEU A 72 -2.69 -1.39 1.36
N ALA A 73 -2.07 -2.54 1.65
CA ALA A 73 -1.86 -3.01 3.02
C ALA A 73 -1.00 -2.03 3.84
N ALA A 74 0.10 -1.54 3.26
CA ALA A 74 0.95 -0.54 3.87
C ALA A 74 0.18 0.77 4.14
N LEU A 75 -0.66 1.24 3.21
CA LEU A 75 -1.51 2.42 3.42
C LEU A 75 -2.45 2.25 4.62
N VAL A 76 -3.11 1.10 4.73
CA VAL A 76 -4.03 0.84 5.85
C VAL A 76 -3.29 0.78 7.18
N ALA A 77 -2.11 0.15 7.22
CA ALA A 77 -1.34 0.01 8.44
C ALA A 77 -0.75 1.36 8.89
N GLU A 78 -0.10 2.08 7.96
CA GLU A 78 0.53 3.37 8.25
C GLU A 78 -0.50 4.47 8.55
N SER A 79 -1.70 4.43 7.95
CA SER A 79 -2.75 5.40 8.27
C SER A 79 -3.30 5.23 9.69
N ARG A 80 -3.32 4.00 10.21
CA ARG A 80 -3.69 3.72 11.61
C ARG A 80 -2.59 4.18 12.57
N ALA A 81 -1.33 3.93 12.23
CA ALA A 81 -0.18 4.33 13.05
C ALA A 81 0.03 5.85 13.10
N ALA A 82 -0.35 6.59 12.05
CA ALA A 82 -0.27 8.06 12.02
C ALA A 82 -1.41 8.76 12.78
N GLY A 83 -2.51 8.04 13.09
CA GLY A 83 -3.68 8.60 13.77
C GLY A 83 -3.68 8.42 15.29
N THR A 84 -2.64 7.83 15.86
CA THR A 84 -2.37 7.70 17.30
C THR A 84 -1.23 8.63 17.70
#